data_AF-A0A7Y6PIN1-F1
#
_entry.id   AF-A0A7Y6PIN1-F1
#
_cell.length_a   1.000
_cell.length_b   1.000
_cell.length_c   1.000
_cell.angle_alpha   90.00
_cell.angle_beta   90.00
_cell.angle_gamma   90.00
#
_symmetry.space_group_name_H-M   'P 1'
#
loop_
_entity.id
_entity.type
_entity.pdbx_description
1 polymer ?
#
loop_
_entity_poly.entity_id
_entity_poly.type
_entity_poly.pdbx_seq_one_letter_code
_entity_poly.pdbx_strand_id
1 'polypeptide(L)'
;LDKNLALRVRKSEEDGKWIVSGRGVLHLSVLIETMRREGYELQVGQPQVIFKEIDGVKCEPIEELTINVPEEYASKMIDMVTRRKGEMVKMESAGERVNLEFDMPSRGIIG
;
A
#
# COMPACT_ATOMS: atom_id res chain seq x y z
N LEU A 1 -6.11 2.87 -22.99
CA LEU A 1 -6.76 2.91 -21.66
C LEU A 1 -7.38 1.56 -21.24
N ASP A 2 -7.63 0.61 -22.15
CA ASP A 2 -8.33 -0.68 -21.87
C ASP A 2 -7.57 -1.77 -21.08
N LYS A 3 -6.36 -1.53 -20.56
CA LYS A 3 -5.54 -2.60 -19.95
C LYS A 3 -5.51 -2.63 -18.42
N ASN A 4 -6.16 -1.69 -17.72
CA ASN A 4 -6.01 -1.60 -16.27
C ASN A 4 -7.33 -1.35 -15.54
N LEU A 5 -8.09 -2.43 -15.32
CA LEU A 5 -9.42 -2.44 -14.69
C LEU A 5 -9.47 -1.83 -13.28
N ALA A 6 -8.32 -1.75 -12.60
CA ALA A 6 -8.24 -1.25 -11.23
C ALA A 6 -7.84 0.22 -11.12
N LEU A 7 -7.54 0.89 -12.24
CA LEU A 7 -7.20 2.30 -12.26
C LEU A 7 -8.48 3.13 -12.45
N ARG A 8 -8.73 4.07 -11.54
CA ARG A 8 -9.82 5.06 -11.67
C ARG A 8 -9.21 6.45 -11.72
N VAL A 9 -9.67 7.24 -12.68
CA VAL A 9 -9.17 8.60 -12.90
C VAL A 9 -10.37 9.54 -12.90
N ARG A 10 -10.34 10.56 -12.05
CA ARG A 10 -11.37 11.60 -11.99
C ARG A 10 -10.74 12.98 -12.05
N LYS A 11 -11.39 13.92 -12.73
CA LYS A 11 -10.98 15.33 -12.71
C LYS A 11 -11.25 15.90 -11.31
N SER A 12 -10.33 16.71 -10.80
CA SER A 12 -10.56 17.50 -9.59
C SER A 12 -11.42 18.74 -9.91
N GLU A 13 -11.89 19.43 -8.89
CA GLU A 13 -12.54 20.74 -9.03
C GLU A 13 -11.54 21.82 -9.47
N GLU A 14 -10.26 21.64 -9.13
CA GLU A 14 -9.16 22.47 -9.61
C GLU A 14 -8.75 22.07 -11.03
N ASP A 15 -8.68 23.06 -11.94
CA ASP A 15 -8.21 22.82 -13.30
C ASP A 15 -6.73 22.39 -13.31
N GLY A 16 -6.42 21.44 -14.19
CA GLY A 16 -5.09 20.83 -14.29
C GLY A 16 -4.81 19.73 -13.26
N LYS A 17 -5.71 19.48 -12.31
CA LYS A 17 -5.53 18.43 -11.28
C LYS A 17 -6.44 17.24 -11.50
N TRP A 18 -5.86 16.07 -11.30
CA TRP A 18 -6.53 14.79 -11.47
C TRP A 18 -6.32 13.94 -10.22
N ILE A 19 -7.37 13.23 -9.83
CA ILE A 19 -7.32 12.26 -8.74
C ILE A 19 -7.28 10.88 -9.38
N VAL A 20 -6.15 10.21 -9.17
CA VAL A 20 -5.88 8.87 -9.68
C VAL A 20 -5.92 7.89 -8.51
N SER A 21 -6.78 6.88 -8.61
CA SER A 21 -6.93 5.82 -7.62
C SER A 21 -6.49 4.50 -8.22
N GLY A 22 -5.68 3.75 -7.48
CA GLY A 22 -5.17 2.44 -7.88
C GLY A 22 -5.32 1.42 -6.75
N ARG A 23 -4.66 0.27 -6.91
CA ARG A 23 -4.69 -0.84 -5.93
C ARG A 23 -3.78 -0.63 -4.73
N GLY A 24 -2.86 0.33 -4.82
CA GLY A 24 -1.84 0.57 -3.81
C GLY A 24 -0.75 1.47 -4.37
N VAL A 25 0.21 1.82 -3.51
CA VAL A 25 1.28 2.77 -3.84
C VAL A 25 2.17 2.25 -4.96
N LEU A 26 2.51 0.95 -4.96
CA LEU A 26 3.35 0.38 -6.02
C LEU A 26 2.68 0.46 -7.39
N HIS A 27 1.36 0.19 -7.46
CA HIS A 27 0.62 0.29 -8.72
C HIS A 27 0.69 1.72 -9.29
N LEU A 28 0.49 2.73 -8.44
CA LEU A 28 0.60 4.13 -8.86
C LEU A 28 2.05 4.50 -9.23
N SER A 29 3.03 3.99 -8.51
CA SER A 29 4.46 4.25 -8.77
C SER A 29 4.89 3.73 -10.14
N VAL A 30 4.42 2.54 -10.52
CA VAL A 30 4.68 1.97 -11.86
C VAL A 30 4.05 2.83 -12.96
N LEU A 31 2.83 3.32 -12.77
CA LEU A 31 2.19 4.24 -13.72
C LEU A 31 2.99 5.53 -13.88
N ILE A 32 3.38 6.16 -12.76
CA ILE A 32 4.16 7.40 -12.76
C ILE A 32 5.50 7.20 -13.45
N GLU A 33 6.21 6.12 -13.17
CA GLU A 33 7.50 5.82 -13.80
C GLU A 33 7.35 5.53 -15.30
N THR A 34 6.26 4.88 -15.70
CA THR A 34 5.95 4.66 -17.12
C THR A 34 5.74 5.99 -17.84
N MET A 35 4.92 6.87 -17.28
CA MET A 35 4.70 8.22 -17.84
C MET A 35 6.01 9.04 -17.90
N ARG A 36 6.85 8.96 -16.86
CA ARG A 36 8.16 9.62 -16.84
C ARG A 36 9.05 9.13 -17.99
N ARG A 37 9.06 7.82 -18.28
CA ARG A 37 9.83 7.22 -19.40
C ARG A 37 9.27 7.57 -20.77
N GLU A 38 7.97 7.83 -20.86
CA GLU A 38 7.30 8.33 -22.07
C GLU A 38 7.53 9.84 -22.28
N GLY A 39 8.22 10.52 -21.36
CA GLY A 39 8.58 11.92 -21.48
C GLY A 39 7.56 12.90 -20.89
N TYR A 40 6.61 12.42 -20.10
CA TYR A 40 5.66 13.29 -19.39
C TYR A 40 6.33 13.97 -18.20
N GLU A 41 6.01 15.26 -18.02
CA GLU A 41 6.32 16.03 -16.82
C GLU A 41 5.05 16.17 -15.98
N LEU A 42 5.13 15.82 -14.70
CA LEU A 42 3.98 15.81 -13.80
C LEU A 42 4.40 16.00 -12.35
N GLN A 43 3.50 16.57 -11.55
CA GLN A 43 3.63 16.69 -10.10
C GLN A 43 2.65 15.73 -9.42
N VAL A 44 3.13 15.00 -8.40
CA VAL A 44 2.33 14.02 -7.66
C VAL A 44 2.19 14.47 -6.20
N GLY A 45 0.96 14.44 -5.68
CA GLY A 45 0.69 14.66 -4.27
C GLY A 45 0.98 13.43 -3.40
N GLN A 46 1.00 13.60 -2.07
CA GLN A 46 1.19 12.47 -1.16
C GLN A 46 0.05 11.44 -1.34
N PRO A 47 0.35 10.13 -1.52
CA PRO A 47 -0.67 9.10 -1.63
C PRO A 47 -1.49 9.02 -0.34
N GLN A 48 -2.81 8.83 -0.50
CA GLN A 48 -3.77 8.73 0.60
C GLN A 48 -4.56 7.43 0.47
N VAL A 49 -4.92 6.84 1.60
CA VAL A 49 -5.88 5.73 1.62
C VAL A 49 -7.29 6.24 1.33
N ILE A 50 -8.11 5.37 0.74
CA ILE A 50 -9.51 5.68 0.46
C ILE A 50 -10.34 5.09 1.59
N PHE A 51 -10.84 5.95 2.47
CA PHE A 51 -11.81 5.55 3.48
C PHE A 51 -13.16 5.22 2.83
N LYS A 52 -13.84 4.23 3.38
CA LYS A 52 -15.21 3.88 3.01
C LYS A 52 -16.07 3.84 4.26
N GLU A 53 -17.35 4.12 4.10
CA GLU A 53 -18.34 3.90 5.14
C GLU A 53 -18.99 2.54 4.91
N ILE A 54 -18.95 1.67 5.90
CA ILE A 54 -19.55 0.34 5.88
C ILE A 54 -20.42 0.26 7.15
N ASP A 55 -21.73 0.10 6.99
CA ASP A 55 -22.70 0.04 8.09
C ASP A 55 -22.62 1.23 9.06
N GLY A 56 -22.39 2.44 8.53
CA GLY A 56 -22.25 3.67 9.31
C GLY A 56 -20.90 3.84 10.00
N VAL A 57 -19.96 2.90 9.81
CA VAL A 57 -18.61 2.94 10.38
C VAL A 57 -17.60 3.33 9.31
N LYS A 58 -16.73 4.29 9.65
CA LYS A 58 -15.61 4.68 8.79
C LYS A 58 -14.51 3.62 8.83
N CYS A 59 -14.28 2.95 7.71
CA CYS A 59 -13.29 1.90 7.54
C CYS A 59 -12.14 2.35 6.63
N GLU A 60 -10.93 1.88 6.94
CA GLU A 60 -9.76 1.98 6.06
C GLU A 60 -9.40 0.60 5.49
N PRO A 61 -8.72 0.52 4.33
CA PRO A 61 -8.30 -0.76 3.77
C PRO A 61 -7.21 -1.42 4.63
N ILE A 62 -7.33 -2.74 4.80
CA ILE A 62 -6.35 -3.61 5.45
C ILE A 62 -5.72 -4.51 4.38
N GLU A 63 -4.41 -4.73 4.49
CA GLU A 63 -3.60 -5.58 3.61
C GLU A 63 -2.96 -6.70 4.42
N GLU A 64 -2.85 -7.88 3.82
CA GLU A 64 -2.07 -8.98 4.36
C GLU A 64 -0.59 -8.79 3.98
N LEU A 65 0.27 -8.74 4.99
CA LEU A 65 1.71 -8.58 4.85
C LEU A 65 2.41 -9.86 5.29
N THR A 66 3.06 -10.54 4.34
CA THR A 66 3.94 -11.68 4.62
C THR A 66 5.40 -11.26 4.57
N ILE A 67 6.16 -11.56 5.62
CA ILE A 67 7.60 -11.29 5.74
C ILE A 67 8.32 -12.61 5.99
N ASN A 68 9.25 -12.96 5.09
CA ASN A 68 10.16 -14.08 5.29
C ASN A 68 11.60 -13.59 5.51
N VAL A 69 12.12 -13.79 6.71
CA VAL A 69 13.46 -13.30 7.11
C VAL A 69 14.22 -14.35 7.92
N PRO A 70 15.55 -14.26 8.02
CA PRO A 70 16.31 -15.01 9.02
C PRO A 70 15.79 -14.75 10.44
N GLU A 71 15.86 -15.75 11.31
CA GLU A 71 15.33 -15.69 12.68
C GLU A 71 15.92 -14.51 13.49
N GLU A 72 17.19 -14.18 13.28
CA GLU A 72 17.87 -13.04 13.92
C GLU A 72 17.22 -11.67 13.65
N TYR A 73 16.48 -11.52 12.54
CA TYR A 73 15.78 -10.27 12.20
C TYR A 73 14.31 -10.27 12.59
N ALA A 74 13.77 -11.40 13.05
CA ALA A 74 12.34 -11.58 13.33
C ALA A 74 11.80 -10.48 14.26
N SER A 75 12.45 -10.31 15.42
CA SER A 75 12.02 -9.33 16.43
C SER A 75 12.04 -7.89 15.91
N LYS A 76 13.01 -7.55 15.07
CA LYS A 76 13.12 -6.22 14.46
C LYS A 76 11.99 -5.97 13.46
N MET A 77 11.65 -6.97 12.65
CA MET A 77 10.55 -6.87 11.69
C MET A 77 9.21 -6.74 12.40
N ILE A 78 8.99 -7.54 13.46
CA ILE A 78 7.78 -7.46 14.29
C ILE A 78 7.62 -6.05 14.87
N ASP A 79 8.64 -5.50 15.54
CA ASP A 79 8.59 -4.15 16.11
C ASP A 79 8.30 -3.08 15.05
N MET A 80 8.94 -3.18 13.88
CA MET A 80 8.72 -2.24 12.78
C MET A 80 7.27 -2.26 12.27
N VAL A 81 6.68 -3.44 12.10
CA VAL A 81 5.30 -3.60 11.62
C VAL A 81 4.29 -3.18 12.69
N THR A 82 4.50 -3.55 13.95
CA THR A 82 3.61 -3.17 15.06
C THR A 82 3.57 -1.65 15.29
N ARG A 83 4.70 -0.95 15.17
CA ARG A 83 4.73 0.54 15.25
C ARG A 83 3.87 1.21 14.19
N ARG A 84 3.71 0.56 13.04
CA ARG A 84 2.88 1.00 11.92
C ARG A 84 1.45 0.46 11.98
N LYS A 85 1.02 -0.02 13.16
CA LYS A 85 -0.33 -0.55 13.44
C LYS A 85 -0.65 -1.87 12.71
N GLY A 86 0.36 -2.65 12.35
CA GLY A 86 0.14 -4.02 11.91
C GLY A 86 -0.05 -4.97 13.09
N GLU A 87 -0.97 -5.90 12.94
CA GLU A 87 -1.30 -6.95 13.90
C GLU A 87 -0.79 -8.29 13.38
N MET A 88 -0.07 -9.04 14.20
CA MET A 88 0.48 -10.33 13.78
C MET A 88 -0.63 -11.38 13.80
N VAL A 89 -0.80 -12.05 12.67
CA VAL A 89 -1.79 -13.11 12.49
C VAL A 89 -1.12 -14.47 12.67
N LYS A 90 0.10 -14.62 12.16
CA LYS A 90 0.81 -15.91 12.15
C LYS A 90 2.32 -15.76 12.22
N MET A 91 2.96 -16.73 12.86
CA MET A 91 4.41 -16.90 12.85
C MET A 91 4.73 -18.39 12.67
N GLU A 92 5.51 -18.71 11.64
CA GLU A 92 5.97 -20.07 11.36
C GLU A 92 7.50 -20.09 11.24
N SER A 93 8.14 -20.90 12.07
CA SER A 93 9.58 -21.13 11.99
C SER A 93 9.88 -22.23 10.96
N ALA A 94 10.79 -21.95 10.05
CA ALA A 94 11.23 -22.83 8.97
C ALA A 94 12.77 -22.94 8.98
N GLY A 95 13.30 -23.64 9.99
CA GLY A 95 14.75 -23.76 10.19
C GLY A 95 15.36 -22.43 10.62
N GLU A 96 16.34 -21.93 9.86
CA GLU A 96 17.03 -20.65 10.13
C GLU A 96 16.21 -19.40 9.74
N ARG A 97 15.00 -19.60 9.19
CA ARG A 97 14.12 -18.52 8.72
C ARG A 97 12.79 -18.58 9.43
N VAL A 98 12.11 -17.44 9.46
CA VAL A 98 10.74 -17.30 9.96
C VAL A 98 9.86 -16.67 8.88
N ASN A 99 8.64 -17.19 8.76
CA ASN A 99 7.54 -16.55 8.05
C ASN A 99 6.66 -15.83 9.08
N LEU A 100 6.42 -14.55 8.87
CA LEU A 100 5.55 -13.72 9.68
C LEU A 100 4.41 -13.21 8.79
N GLU A 101 3.17 -13.37 9.22
CA GLU A 101 1.98 -12.86 8.55
C GLU A 101 1.32 -11.82 9.44
N PHE A 102 0.93 -10.69 8.86
CA PHE A 102 0.31 -9.57 9.56
C PHE A 102 -0.89 -9.04 8.78
N ASP A 103 -1.90 -8.59 9.50
CA ASP A 103 -2.92 -7.69 8.98
C ASP A 103 -2.49 -6.25 9.28
N MET A 104 -2.38 -5.41 8.26
CA MET A 104 -1.88 -4.06 8.39
C MET A 104 -2.74 -3.06 7.62
N PRO A 105 -3.10 -1.90 8.20
CA PRO A 105 -3.77 -0.85 7.43
C PRO A 105 -2.88 -0.41 6.27
N SER A 106 -3.44 -0.26 5.07
CA SER A 106 -2.64 0.12 3.89
C SER A 106 -1.84 1.41 4.15
N ARG A 107 -2.35 2.32 4.98
CA ARG A 107 -1.67 3.56 5.40
C ARG A 107 -0.37 3.30 6.16
N GLY A 108 -0.25 2.22 6.94
CA GLY A 108 0.97 1.84 7.64
C GLY A 108 2.09 1.34 6.72
N ILE A 109 1.73 0.93 5.51
CA ILE A 109 2.67 0.58 4.44
C ILE A 109 3.17 1.85 3.73
N ILE A 110 2.35 2.90 3.68
CA ILE A 110 2.70 4.19 3.08
C ILE A 110 3.63 4.95 4.03
N GLY A 111 4.93 4.95 3.74
CA GLY A 111 5.93 5.74 4.48
C GLY A 111 6.23 5.13 5.82
#